data_AF-A0A8T6W1G1-F1
#
_entry.id   AF-A0A8T6W1G1-F1
#
_cell.length_a   1.000
_cell.length_b   1.000
_cell.length_c   1.000
_cell.angle_alpha   90.00
_cell.angle_beta   90.00
_cell.angle_gamma   90.00
#
_symmetry.space_group_name_H-M   'P 1'
#
loop_
_entity.id
_entity.type
_entity.pdbx_description
1 polymer ?
#
loop_
_entity_poly.entity_id
_entity_poly.type
_entity_poly.pdbx_seq_one_letter_code
_entity_poly.pdbx_strand_id
1 'polypeptide(L)'
;CQDVAQILDMRETDIPIELHAMVEEFLGHVISAVDTLREMMNLLEKLLESTFAKTGTQEILDLGHRVHEHEYKADSINKQLSKAIYALEGKESPMALFHMMRFADVLDSVADHAENAALRLVLVVSK
;
A
#
# COMPACT_ATOMS: atom_id res chain seq x y z
N CYS A 1 -0.74 7.64 7.24
CA CYS A 1 -1.76 6.69 7.76
C CYS A 1 -2.70 7.30 8.80
N GLN A 2 -2.83 8.63 8.90
CA GLN A 2 -3.78 9.25 9.84
C GLN A 2 -5.22 8.86 9.50
N ASP A 3 -5.57 8.88 8.21
CA ASP A 3 -6.92 8.60 7.73
C ASP A 3 -7.36 7.15 8.01
N VAL A 4 -6.44 6.18 7.92
CA VAL A 4 -6.70 4.78 8.30
C VAL A 4 -7.06 4.69 9.78
N ALA A 5 -6.26 5.32 10.65
CA ALA A 5 -6.51 5.34 12.09
C ALA A 5 -7.83 6.04 12.42
N GLN A 6 -8.16 7.13 11.73
CA GLN A 6 -9.42 7.84 11.89
C GLN A 6 -10.62 6.96 11.52
N ILE A 7 -10.57 6.22 10.41
CA ILE A 7 -11.65 5.28 10.05
C ILE A 7 -11.80 4.19 11.11
N LEU A 8 -10.71 3.61 11.61
CA LEU A 8 -10.79 2.58 12.65
C LEU A 8 -11.38 3.10 13.97
N ASP A 9 -11.11 4.37 14.32
CA ASP A 9 -11.64 5.02 15.52
C ASP A 9 -13.10 5.49 15.38
N MET A 10 -13.51 5.89 14.17
CA MET A 10 -14.86 6.43 13.91
C MET A 10 -15.98 5.44 14.23
N ARG A 11 -15.75 4.14 14.03
CA ARG A 11 -16.72 3.10 14.32
C ARG A 11 -16.06 1.75 14.52
N GLU A 12 -16.30 1.15 15.69
CA GLU A 12 -16.00 -0.26 15.93
C GLU A 12 -16.78 -1.12 14.93
N THR A 13 -16.04 -1.77 14.03
CA THR A 13 -16.59 -2.61 12.97
C THR A 13 -15.82 -3.91 12.98
N ASP A 14 -16.48 -4.98 13.43
CA ASP A 14 -15.90 -6.31 13.41
C ASP A 14 -15.72 -6.77 11.96
N ILE A 15 -14.49 -7.06 11.58
CA ILE A 15 -14.19 -7.72 10.31
C ILE A 15 -14.53 -9.22 10.49
N PRO A 16 -15.40 -9.81 9.65
CA PRO A 16 -15.69 -11.23 9.73
C PRO A 16 -14.44 -12.09 9.58
N ILE A 17 -14.37 -13.20 10.34
CA ILE A 17 -13.22 -14.12 10.36
C ILE A 17 -12.83 -14.59 8.95
N GLU A 18 -13.81 -14.80 8.08
CA GLU A 18 -13.60 -15.22 6.69
C GLU A 18 -12.82 -14.19 5.85
N LEU A 19 -12.72 -12.93 6.29
CA LEU A 19 -11.96 -11.88 5.61
C LEU A 19 -10.58 -11.62 6.23
N HIS A 20 -10.29 -12.16 7.43
CA HIS A 20 -9.06 -11.82 8.17
C HIS A 20 -7.79 -12.09 7.37
N ALA A 21 -7.67 -13.27 6.78
CA ALA A 21 -6.49 -13.64 5.98
C ALA A 21 -6.25 -12.69 4.79
N MET A 22 -7.32 -12.24 4.11
CA MET A 22 -7.20 -11.29 3.00
C MET A 22 -6.78 -9.90 3.50
N VAL A 23 -7.30 -9.46 4.64
CA VAL A 23 -6.92 -8.17 5.25
C VAL A 23 -5.46 -8.19 5.70
N GLU A 24 -5.00 -9.29 6.29
CA GLU A 24 -3.60 -9.48 6.69
C GLU A 24 -2.66 -9.46 5.48
N GLU A 25 -3.01 -10.17 4.40
CA GLU A 25 -2.24 -10.20 3.17
C GLU A 25 -2.19 -8.82 2.50
N PHE A 26 -3.33 -8.12 2.43
CA PHE A 26 -3.42 -6.76 1.91
C PHE A 26 -2.53 -5.80 2.70
N LEU A 27 -2.67 -5.78 4.02
CA LEU A 27 -1.83 -4.96 4.91
C LEU A 27 -0.34 -5.29 4.75
N GLY A 28 -0.01 -6.57 4.60
CA GLY A 28 1.36 -7.02 4.37
C GLY A 28 1.98 -6.40 3.10
N HIS A 29 1.22 -6.32 2.01
CA HIS A 29 1.70 -5.67 0.79
C HIS A 29 1.78 -4.15 0.89
N VAL A 30 0.81 -3.50 1.53
CA VAL A 30 0.85 -2.05 1.79
C VAL A 30 2.09 -1.69 2.63
N ILE A 31 2.37 -2.43 3.70
CA ILE A 31 3.59 -2.24 4.51
C ILE A 31 4.84 -2.47 3.67
N SER A 32 4.88 -3.52 2.87
CA SER A 32 6.04 -3.84 2.02
C SER A 32 6.34 -2.75 0.98
N ALA A 33 5.30 -2.12 0.41
CA ALA A 33 5.46 -0.99 -0.51
C ALA A 33 6.13 0.20 0.19
N VAL A 34 5.66 0.55 1.40
CA VAL A 34 6.23 1.64 2.22
C VAL A 34 7.66 1.34 2.66
N ASP A 35 7.93 0.11 3.10
CA ASP A 35 9.26 -0.31 3.54
C ASP A 35 10.26 -0.29 2.36
N THR A 36 9.85 -0.74 1.19
CA THR A 36 10.68 -0.70 -0.03
C THR A 36 10.95 0.75 -0.47
N LEU A 37 9.95 1.64 -0.37
CA LEU A 37 10.17 3.08 -0.60
C LEU A 37 11.18 3.65 0.40
N ARG A 38 11.12 3.25 1.67
CA ARG A 38 12.11 3.67 2.68
C ARG A 38 13.51 3.18 2.33
N GLU A 39 13.67 1.95 1.88
CA GLU A 39 14.95 1.43 1.37
C GLU A 39 15.48 2.30 0.22
N MET A 40 14.61 2.65 -0.73
CA MET A 40 14.93 3.52 -1.86
C MET A 40 15.38 4.91 -1.44
N MET A 41 14.70 5.54 -0.47
CA MET A 41 15.09 6.85 0.07
C MET A 41 16.46 6.80 0.75
N ASN A 42 16.74 5.76 1.54
CA ASN A 42 18.02 5.59 2.22
C ASN A 42 19.18 5.40 1.22
N LEU A 43 18.93 4.69 0.12
CA LEU A 43 19.93 4.52 -0.94
C LEU A 43 20.17 5.85 -1.68
N LEU A 44 19.12 6.61 -1.96
CA LEU A 44 19.25 7.91 -2.60
C LEU A 44 20.09 8.89 -1.77
N GLU A 45 19.90 8.92 -0.45
CA GLU A 45 20.69 9.72 0.48
C GLU A 45 22.19 9.38 0.37
N LYS A 46 22.53 8.08 0.37
CA LYS A 46 23.92 7.63 0.18
C LYS A 46 24.49 8.05 -1.18
N LEU A 47 23.69 7.98 -2.25
CA LEU A 47 24.14 8.33 -3.60
C LEU A 47 24.40 9.84 -3.78
N LEU A 48 23.61 10.67 -3.08
CA LEU A 48 23.82 12.12 -3.01
C LEU A 48 25.16 12.46 -2.34
N GLU A 49 25.56 11.70 -1.31
CA GLU A 49 26.86 11.87 -0.64
C GLU A 49 28.03 11.36 -1.50
N SER A 50 27.80 10.36 -2.35
CA SER A 50 28.83 9.68 -3.15
C SER A 50 28.68 9.90 -4.68
N THR A 51 28.66 11.16 -5.13
CA THR A 51 28.74 11.58 -6.56
C THR A 51 27.97 10.70 -7.58
N PHE A 52 26.80 10.18 -7.22
CA PHE A 52 25.93 9.34 -8.07
C PHE A 52 26.67 8.29 -8.93
N ALA A 53 27.11 7.20 -8.32
CA ALA A 53 27.63 6.05 -9.06
C ALA A 53 26.51 5.37 -9.87
N LYS A 54 26.79 5.03 -11.15
CA LYS A 54 25.84 4.35 -12.06
C LYS A 54 25.18 3.11 -11.45
N THR A 55 25.92 2.34 -10.65
CA THR A 55 25.41 1.12 -9.98
C THR A 55 24.28 1.43 -9.02
N GLY A 56 24.38 2.53 -8.25
CA GLY A 56 23.31 2.89 -7.31
C GLY A 56 22.08 3.45 -8.01
N THR A 57 22.23 4.14 -9.15
CA THR A 57 21.07 4.56 -9.96
C THR A 57 20.26 3.35 -10.42
N GLN A 58 20.92 2.26 -10.87
CA GLN A 58 20.21 1.04 -11.28
C GLN A 58 19.46 0.41 -10.10
N GLU A 59 20.08 0.34 -8.92
CA GLU A 59 19.46 -0.21 -7.73
C GLU A 59 18.23 0.61 -7.28
N ILE A 60 18.24 1.94 -7.47
CA ILE A 60 17.05 2.80 -7.27
C ILE A 60 15.92 2.43 -8.24
N LEU A 61 16.22 2.15 -9.52
CA LEU A 61 15.21 1.71 -10.49
C LEU A 61 14.60 0.36 -10.09
N ASP A 62 15.44 -0.58 -9.67
CA ASP A 62 15.00 -1.92 -9.25
C ASP A 62 14.12 -1.85 -8.00
N LEU A 63 14.45 -0.97 -7.04
CA LEU A 63 13.59 -0.69 -5.88
C LEU A 63 12.26 -0.06 -6.29
N GLY A 64 12.26 0.87 -7.25
CA GLY A 64 11.04 1.45 -7.80
C GLY A 64 10.11 0.38 -8.40
N HIS A 65 10.66 -0.56 -9.16
CA HIS A 65 9.89 -1.71 -9.68
C HIS A 65 9.32 -2.58 -8.56
N ARG A 66 10.09 -2.83 -7.49
CA ARG A 66 9.61 -3.59 -6.33
C ARG A 66 8.44 -2.89 -5.60
N VAL A 67 8.48 -1.56 -5.46
CA VAL A 67 7.35 -0.79 -4.89
C VAL A 67 6.09 -0.99 -5.75
N HIS A 68 6.21 -0.85 -7.07
CA HIS A 68 5.11 -1.08 -8.02
C HIS A 68 4.55 -2.51 -7.93
N GLU A 69 5.41 -3.54 -7.79
CA GLU A 69 4.93 -4.91 -7.61
C GLU A 69 4.14 -5.11 -6.31
N HIS A 70 4.50 -4.42 -5.23
CA HIS A 70 3.77 -4.50 -3.97
C HIS A 70 2.42 -3.77 -4.04
N GLU A 71 2.38 -2.59 -4.65
CA GLU A 71 1.13 -1.86 -4.92
C GLU A 71 0.18 -2.70 -5.79
N TYR A 72 0.67 -3.26 -6.91
CA TYR A 72 -0.15 -4.08 -7.79
C TYR A 72 -0.77 -5.31 -7.09
N LYS A 73 -0.01 -5.93 -6.18
CA LYS A 73 -0.51 -7.05 -5.38
C LYS A 73 -1.53 -6.56 -4.34
N ALA A 74 -1.30 -5.40 -3.72
CA ALA A 74 -2.24 -4.79 -2.78
C ALA A 74 -3.59 -4.51 -3.48
N ASP A 75 -3.58 -3.84 -4.64
CA ASP A 75 -4.74 -3.58 -5.49
C ASP A 75 -5.52 -4.86 -5.84
N SER A 76 -4.78 -5.91 -6.23
CA SER A 76 -5.36 -7.20 -6.59
C SER A 76 -6.10 -7.84 -5.41
N ILE A 77 -5.55 -7.75 -4.21
CA ILE A 77 -6.20 -8.25 -2.98
C ILE A 77 -7.35 -7.34 -2.60
N ASN A 78 -7.21 -6.01 -2.65
CA ASN A 78 -8.29 -5.09 -2.35
C ASN A 78 -9.52 -5.36 -3.23
N LYS A 79 -9.31 -5.64 -4.52
CA LYS A 79 -10.38 -6.04 -5.44
C LYS A 79 -11.06 -7.35 -5.04
N GLN A 80 -10.31 -8.31 -4.52
CA GLN A 80 -10.86 -9.59 -4.03
C GLN A 80 -11.62 -9.40 -2.71
N LEU A 81 -11.03 -8.65 -1.78
CA LEU A 81 -11.62 -8.27 -0.51
C LEU A 81 -12.94 -7.52 -0.72
N SER A 82 -12.96 -6.54 -1.62
CA SER A 82 -14.17 -5.79 -2.01
C SER A 82 -15.29 -6.71 -2.49
N LYS A 83 -14.97 -7.70 -3.35
CA LYS A 83 -15.97 -8.69 -3.78
C LYS A 83 -16.48 -9.53 -2.62
N ALA A 84 -15.61 -9.93 -1.71
CA ALA A 84 -15.99 -10.70 -0.54
C ALA A 84 -16.86 -9.89 0.43
N ILE A 85 -16.57 -8.60 0.62
CA ILE A 85 -17.41 -7.68 1.39
C ILE A 85 -18.79 -7.54 0.75
N TYR A 86 -18.89 -7.36 -0.58
CA TYR A 86 -20.19 -7.31 -1.25
C TYR A 86 -20.99 -8.61 -1.11
N ALA A 87 -20.32 -9.77 -1.04
CA ALA A 87 -20.99 -11.06 -0.84
C ALA A 87 -21.61 -11.23 0.57
N LEU A 88 -21.32 -10.31 1.49
CA LEU A 88 -21.94 -10.24 2.82
C LEU A 88 -23.25 -9.44 2.83
N GLU A 89 -23.71 -8.93 1.67
CA GLU A 89 -25.00 -8.25 1.57
C GLU A 89 -26.13 -9.13 2.14
N GLY A 90 -26.95 -8.55 3.02
CA GLY A 90 -28.02 -9.24 3.73
C GLY A 90 -27.58 -10.08 4.93
N LYS A 91 -26.27 -10.32 5.12
CA LYS A 91 -25.69 -10.92 6.33
C LYS A 91 -25.18 -9.87 7.31
N GLU A 92 -24.64 -8.78 6.78
CA GLU A 92 -24.14 -7.63 7.55
C GLU A 92 -25.00 -6.39 7.35
N SER A 93 -24.92 -5.45 8.30
CA SER A 93 -25.64 -4.18 8.16
C SER A 93 -25.03 -3.34 7.01
N PRO A 94 -25.84 -2.56 6.27
CA PRO A 94 -25.33 -1.69 5.20
C PRO A 94 -24.21 -0.74 5.65
N MET A 95 -24.30 -0.26 6.89
CA MET A 95 -23.27 0.61 7.47
C MET A 95 -21.97 -0.15 7.76
N ALA A 96 -22.04 -1.40 8.19
CA ALA A 96 -20.84 -2.23 8.39
C ALA A 96 -20.14 -2.50 7.07
N LEU A 97 -20.89 -2.87 6.02
CA LEU A 97 -20.35 -3.07 4.67
C LEU A 97 -19.68 -1.81 4.13
N PHE A 98 -20.34 -0.66 4.25
CA PHE A 98 -19.78 0.63 3.87
C PHE A 98 -18.48 0.92 4.61
N HIS A 99 -18.44 0.68 5.92
CA HIS A 99 -17.26 0.94 6.73
C HIS A 99 -16.09 0.03 6.37
N MET A 100 -16.33 -1.25 6.09
CA MET A 100 -15.30 -2.20 5.61
C MET A 100 -14.74 -1.78 4.25
N MET A 101 -15.60 -1.40 3.31
CA MET A 101 -15.18 -0.89 2.00
C MET A 101 -14.34 0.38 2.16
N ARG A 102 -14.79 1.32 3.00
CA ARG A 102 -14.07 2.58 3.24
C ARG A 102 -12.71 2.34 3.88
N PHE A 103 -12.61 1.39 4.80
CA PHE A 103 -11.34 0.97 5.38
C PHE A 103 -10.39 0.43 4.31
N ALA A 104 -10.88 -0.45 3.44
CA ALA A 104 -10.06 -1.02 2.37
C ALA A 104 -9.53 0.07 1.42
N ASP A 105 -10.40 0.98 0.97
CA ASP A 105 -10.02 2.10 0.09
C ASP A 105 -8.97 3.04 0.71
N VAL A 106 -9.12 3.37 2.00
CA VAL A 106 -8.20 4.28 2.70
C VAL A 106 -6.86 3.59 2.99
N LEU A 107 -6.86 2.26 3.13
CA LEU A 107 -5.63 1.50 3.27
C LEU A 107 -4.89 1.38 1.92
N ASP A 108 -5.62 1.17 0.83
CA ASP A 108 -5.10 1.10 -0.55
C ASP A 108 -4.31 2.36 -0.92
N SER A 109 -4.87 3.54 -0.59
CA SER A 109 -4.26 4.82 -0.91
C SER A 109 -2.88 5.02 -0.26
N VAL A 110 -2.54 4.25 0.78
CA VAL A 110 -1.19 4.26 1.36
C VAL A 110 -0.17 3.64 0.42
N ALA A 111 -0.50 2.52 -0.23
CA ALA A 111 0.35 1.89 -1.24
C ALA A 111 0.50 2.78 -2.47
N ASP A 112 -0.61 3.37 -2.96
CA ASP A 112 -0.59 4.35 -4.06
C ASP A 112 0.36 5.51 -3.78
N HIS A 113 0.31 6.06 -2.56
CA HIS A 113 1.20 7.16 -2.19
C HIS A 113 2.67 6.72 -2.15
N ALA A 114 2.95 5.49 -1.72
CA ALA A 114 4.30 4.95 -1.74
C ALA A 114 4.82 4.79 -3.18
N GLU A 115 3.99 4.24 -4.07
CA GLU A 115 4.32 4.07 -5.49
C GLU A 115 4.54 5.42 -6.19
N ASN A 116 3.62 6.37 -6.01
CA ASN A 116 3.75 7.71 -6.56
C ASN A 116 5.03 8.43 -6.10
N ALA A 117 5.44 8.22 -4.84
CA ALA A 117 6.70 8.75 -4.34
C ALA A 117 7.90 8.05 -4.99
N ALA A 118 7.88 6.71 -5.09
CA ALA A 118 8.93 5.94 -5.76
C ALA A 118 9.11 6.36 -7.23
N LEU A 119 8.02 6.49 -7.99
CA LEU A 119 8.06 6.95 -9.38
C LEU A 119 8.71 8.33 -9.53
N ARG A 120 8.45 9.26 -8.61
CA ARG A 120 9.10 10.58 -8.61
C ARG A 120 10.60 10.47 -8.34
N LEU A 121 11.03 9.60 -7.43
CA LEU A 121 12.45 9.38 -7.15
C LEU A 121 13.16 8.75 -8.36
N VAL A 122 12.53 7.79 -9.05
CA VAL A 122 13.03 7.23 -10.32
C VAL A 122 13.28 8.35 -11.34
N LEU A 123 12.35 9.29 -11.48
CA LEU A 123 12.50 10.42 -12.42
C LEU A 123 13.64 11.37 -12.04
N VAL A 124 13.94 11.53 -10.75
CA VAL A 124 15.05 12.36 -10.27
C VAL A 124 16.40 11.74 -10.64
N VAL A 125 16.57 10.44 -10.46
CA VAL A 125 17.85 9.75 -10.72
C VAL A 125 18.07 9.39 -12.20
N SER A 126 17.00 9.41 -13.01
CA SER A 126 17.07 9.12 -14.44
C SER A 126 17.41 10.35 -15.30
N LYS A 127 17.67 11.51 -14.69
CA LYS A 127 18.11 12.74 -15.34
C LYS A 127 19.60 12.96 -15.13
#